data_AF-A0A9P0CYE1-F1
#
_entry.id   AF-A0A9P0CYE1-F1
#
_cell.length_a   1.000
_cell.length_b   1.000
_cell.length_c   1.000
_cell.angle_alpha   90.00
_cell.angle_beta   90.00
_cell.angle_gamma   90.00
#
_symmetry.space_group_name_H-M   'P 1'
#
loop_
_entity.id
_entity.type
_entity.pdbx_description
1 polymer ?
#
loop_
_entity_poly.entity_id
_entity_poly.type
_entity_poly.pdbx_seq_one_letter_code
_entity_poly.pdbx_strand_id
1 'polypeptide(L)'
;MRTLMLVSEWNALHRVEWEHPEIAESFWVEVSENKNALDENRFERISKLALALLSLPFSNAAVERAFSLANFIKKKLPNRLAISSADSIIRLRFHLMNNGCISFVLSENILNKFNANMYNTNKENREENEAILNIFAEINN
;
A
#
# COMPACT_ATOMS: atom_id res chain seq x y z
N MET A 1 15.50 27.43 2.05
CA MET A 1 14.52 27.65 3.14
C MET A 1 13.89 26.35 3.66
N ARG A 2 13.34 25.46 2.81
CA ARG A 2 12.73 24.17 3.26
C ARG A 2 13.66 23.21 4.02
N THR A 3 14.92 23.07 3.59
CA THR A 3 15.90 22.19 4.24
C THR A 3 16.29 22.67 5.65
N LEU A 4 16.29 23.98 5.90
CA LEU A 4 16.64 24.56 7.20
C LEU A 4 15.60 24.24 8.28
N MET A 5 14.31 24.24 7.93
CA MET A 5 13.24 23.85 8.86
C MET A 5 13.35 22.38 9.27
N LEU A 6 13.67 21.50 8.32
CA LEU A 6 13.80 20.06 8.60
C LEU A 6 14.97 19.74 9.53
N VAL A 7 16.12 20.40 9.32
CA VAL A 7 17.27 20.28 10.22
C VAL A 7 16.96 20.85 11.61
N SER A 8 16.17 21.92 11.71
CA SER A 8 15.76 22.49 12.99
C SER A 8 14.86 21.54 13.79
N GLU A 9 13.91 20.88 13.12
CA GLU A 9 13.04 19.85 13.73
C GLU A 9 13.87 18.65 14.21
N TRP A 10 14.81 18.17 13.38
CA TRP A 10 15.71 17.08 13.72
C TRP A 10 16.56 17.38 14.97
N ASN A 11 17.12 18.59 15.06
CA ASN A 11 17.95 18.98 16.20
C ASN A 11 17.13 19.11 17.50
N ALA A 12 15.83 19.36 17.41
CA ALA A 12 14.95 19.46 18.56
C ALA A 12 14.47 18.10 19.09
N LEU A 13 14.64 17.03 18.32
CA LEU A 13 14.12 15.69 18.62
C LEU A 13 14.76 15.07 19.89
N HIS A 14 16.05 15.35 20.12
CA HIS A 14 16.79 14.90 21.30
C HIS A 14 16.40 15.61 22.60
N ARG A 15 15.56 16.65 22.53
CA ARG A 15 15.12 17.44 23.69
C ARG A 15 13.84 16.90 24.33
N VAL A 16 13.26 15.86 23.73
CA VAL A 16 12.03 15.22 24.17
C VAL A 16 12.37 13.79 24.57
N GLU A 17 11.84 13.35 25.70
CA GLU A 17 11.90 11.95 26.10
C GLU A 17 10.77 11.19 25.40
N TRP A 18 11.10 10.05 24.80
CA TRP A 18 10.20 9.23 23.99
C TRP A 18 9.93 7.92 24.71
N GLU A 19 8.68 7.45 24.65
CA GLU A 19 8.26 6.24 25.34
C GLU A 19 8.75 4.96 24.64
N HIS A 20 8.75 4.96 23.30
CA HIS A 20 9.04 3.74 22.52
C HIS A 20 10.17 3.90 21.48
N PRO A 21 11.42 4.20 21.89
CA PRO A 21 12.54 4.38 20.95
C PRO A 21 13.04 3.08 20.31
N GLU A 22 12.63 1.93 20.83
CA GLU A 22 13.09 0.59 20.42
C GLU A 22 12.62 0.19 19.01
N ILE A 23 11.42 0.64 18.62
CA ILE A 23 10.77 0.27 17.35
C ILE A 23 10.62 1.53 16.51
N ALA A 24 11.28 1.56 15.35
CA ALA A 24 11.32 2.73 14.49
C ALA A 24 9.92 3.19 14.06
N GLU A 25 9.02 2.27 13.71
CA GLU A 25 7.65 2.61 13.32
C GLU A 25 6.89 3.28 14.46
N SER A 26 6.89 2.67 15.65
CA SER A 26 6.21 3.22 16.83
C SER A 26 6.78 4.57 17.24
N PHE A 27 8.11 4.69 17.22
CA PHE A 27 8.81 5.94 17.50
C PHE A 27 8.39 7.07 16.56
N TRP A 28 8.40 6.83 15.25
CA TRP A 28 8.06 7.87 14.28
C TRP A 28 6.57 8.21 14.24
N VAL A 29 5.70 7.28 14.66
CA VAL A 29 4.28 7.57 14.94
C VAL A 29 4.16 8.50 16.15
N GLU A 30 4.83 8.19 17.26
CA GLU A 30 4.85 9.03 18.48
C GLU A 30 5.36 10.45 18.19
N VAL A 31 6.45 10.57 17.41
CA VAL A 31 6.99 11.86 16.96
C VAL A 31 5.98 12.63 16.10
N SER A 32 5.19 11.93 15.27
CA SER A 32 4.18 12.55 14.41
C SER A 32 2.96 13.06 15.19
N GLU A 33 2.62 12.41 16.29
CA GLU A 33 1.50 12.74 17.18
C GLU A 33 1.90 13.75 18.27
N ASN A 34 3.19 14.08 18.39
CA ASN A 34 3.67 15.04 19.37
C ASN A 34 3.21 16.47 19.04
N LYS A 35 2.32 17.00 19.90
CA LYS A 35 1.73 18.32 19.77
C LYS A 35 2.31 19.34 20.73
N ASN A 36 2.35 20.59 20.26
CA ASN A 36 2.72 21.76 21.05
C ASN A 36 1.57 22.23 21.96
N ALA A 37 1.84 23.20 22.83
CA ALA A 37 0.83 23.88 23.65
C ALA A 37 -0.28 24.59 22.83
N LEU A 38 -0.06 24.76 21.52
CA LEU A 38 -1.02 25.30 20.55
C LEU A 38 -1.76 24.21 19.75
N ASP A 39 -1.64 22.93 20.15
CA ASP A 39 -2.20 21.75 19.46
C ASP A 39 -1.63 21.50 18.04
N GLU A 40 -0.54 22.17 17.67
CA GLU A 40 0.16 21.98 16.39
C GLU A 40 1.25 20.91 16.49
N ASN A 41 1.40 20.08 15.45
CA ASN A 41 2.42 19.04 15.39
C ASN A 41 3.82 19.65 15.32
N ARG A 42 4.67 19.36 16.32
CA ARG A 42 6.02 19.95 16.45
C ARG A 42 6.99 19.46 15.37
N PHE A 43 6.82 18.20 14.94
CA PHE A 43 7.77 17.48 14.09
C PHE A 43 7.14 16.98 12.79
N GLU A 44 6.17 17.72 12.25
CA GLU A 44 5.35 17.28 11.11
C GLU A 44 6.17 16.92 9.88
N ARG A 45 7.21 17.69 9.54
CA ARG A 45 7.96 17.49 8.29
C ARG A 45 8.89 16.29 8.41
N ILE A 46 9.62 16.21 9.51
CA ILE A 46 10.57 15.12 9.73
C ILE A 46 9.85 13.78 9.94
N SER A 47 8.74 13.76 10.68
CA SER A 47 7.94 12.55 10.88
C SER A 47 7.35 12.05 9.56
N LYS A 48 6.78 12.93 8.73
CA LYS A 48 6.30 12.55 7.39
C LYS A 48 7.39 11.98 6.51
N LEU A 49 8.60 12.56 6.54
CA LEU A 49 9.74 12.05 5.77
C LEU A 49 10.16 10.66 6.25
N ALA A 50 10.29 10.48 7.56
CA ALA A 50 10.69 9.20 8.15
C ALA A 50 9.64 8.11 7.91
N LEU A 51 8.35 8.40 8.12
CA LEU A 51 7.26 7.46 7.84
C LEU A 51 7.19 7.10 6.35
N ALA A 52 7.41 8.07 5.45
CA ALA A 52 7.49 7.79 4.01
C ALA A 52 8.68 6.87 3.70
N LEU A 53 9.85 7.09 4.31
CA LEU A 53 11.02 6.24 4.13
C LEU A 53 10.79 4.82 4.67
N LEU A 54 10.14 4.69 5.83
CA LEU A 54 9.78 3.40 6.43
C LEU A 54 8.70 2.64 5.65
N SER A 55 7.85 3.36 4.90
CA SER A 55 6.86 2.75 4.01
C SER A 55 7.48 2.13 2.76
N LEU A 56 8.72 2.50 2.42
CA LEU A 56 9.42 1.94 1.28
C LEU A 56 9.96 0.55 1.62
N PRO A 57 9.72 -0.46 0.77
CA PRO A 57 10.31 -1.77 0.96
C PRO A 57 11.84 -1.66 0.79
N PHE A 58 12.58 -1.77 1.90
CA PHE A 58 14.05 -1.64 1.90
C PHE A 58 14.75 -2.78 1.14
N SER A 59 14.08 -3.90 0.92
CA SER A 59 14.65 -5.10 0.30
C SER A 59 13.81 -5.61 -0.86
N ASN A 60 14.51 -6.19 -1.84
CA ASN A 60 13.90 -6.91 -2.95
C ASN A 60 13.05 -8.12 -2.50
N ALA A 61 13.17 -8.56 -1.25
CA ALA A 61 12.38 -9.66 -0.70
C ALA A 61 10.85 -9.45 -0.85
N ALA A 62 10.35 -8.22 -0.73
CA ALA A 62 8.93 -7.92 -0.94
C ALA A 62 8.50 -8.16 -2.39
N VAL A 63 9.35 -7.75 -3.33
CA VAL A 63 9.17 -7.93 -4.78
C VAL A 63 9.30 -9.40 -5.16
N GLU A 64 10.30 -10.11 -4.64
CA GLU A 64 10.49 -11.55 -4.83
C GLU A 64 9.32 -12.37 -4.28
N ARG A 65 8.71 -11.94 -3.17
CA ARG A 65 7.49 -12.52 -2.62
C ARG A 65 6.31 -12.33 -3.57
N ALA A 66 6.16 -11.16 -4.17
CA ALA A 66 5.14 -10.89 -5.21
C ALA A 66 5.33 -11.79 -6.43
N PHE A 67 6.56 -11.89 -6.93
CA PHE A 67 6.89 -12.75 -8.07
C PHE A 67 6.68 -14.24 -7.76
N SER A 68 7.02 -14.68 -6.55
CA SER A 68 6.78 -16.06 -6.10
C SER A 68 5.29 -16.39 -6.08
N LEU A 69 4.45 -15.47 -5.61
CA LEU A 69 2.99 -15.61 -5.62
C LEU A 69 2.43 -15.69 -7.05
N ALA A 70 2.90 -14.80 -7.93
CA ALA A 70 2.51 -14.81 -9.33
C ALA A 70 2.93 -16.12 -10.03
N ASN A 71 4.15 -16.59 -9.77
CA ASN A 71 4.67 -17.85 -10.29
C ASN A 71 3.88 -19.06 -9.76
N PHE A 72 3.49 -19.05 -8.49
CA PHE A 72 2.63 -20.08 -7.90
C PHE A 72 1.27 -20.17 -8.60
N ILE A 73 0.61 -19.02 -8.82
CA ILE A 73 -0.67 -18.95 -9.52
C ILE A 73 -0.52 -19.44 -10.96
N LYS A 74 0.56 -19.04 -11.66
CA LYS A 74 0.87 -19.48 -13.02
C LYS A 74 1.17 -20.99 -13.13
N LYS A 75 1.90 -21.56 -12.17
CA LYS A 75 2.34 -22.97 -12.22
C LYS A 75 1.29 -23.96 -11.73
N LYS A 76 0.47 -23.58 -10.74
CA LYS A 76 -0.46 -24.51 -10.08
C LYS A 76 -1.79 -24.70 -10.84
N LEU A 77 -2.17 -23.76 -11.69
CA LEU A 77 -3.35 -23.87 -12.55
C LEU A 77 -2.90 -24.27 -13.96
N PRO A 78 -3.06 -25.54 -14.38
CA PRO A 78 -2.76 -25.95 -15.75
C PRO A 78 -3.67 -25.23 -16.79
N ASN A 79 -4.73 -24.56 -16.32
CA ASN A 79 -5.58 -23.71 -17.11
C ASN A 79 -5.08 -22.26 -17.03
N ARG A 80 -4.62 -21.69 -18.15
CA ARG A 80 -4.18 -20.29 -18.21
C ARG A 80 -5.34 -19.37 -17.82
N LEU A 81 -5.26 -18.77 -16.63
CA LEU A 81 -6.20 -17.74 -16.19
C LEU A 81 -6.05 -16.48 -17.06
N ALA A 82 -7.16 -15.77 -17.27
CA ALA A 82 -7.12 -14.42 -17.80
C ALA A 82 -6.28 -13.52 -16.87
N ILE A 83 -5.58 -12.53 -17.45
CA ILE A 83 -4.70 -11.61 -16.70
C ILE A 83 -5.49 -10.88 -15.60
N SER A 84 -6.72 -10.46 -15.88
CA SER A 84 -7.60 -9.80 -14.91
C SER A 84 -7.95 -10.70 -13.71
N SER A 85 -8.22 -11.99 -13.96
CA SER A 85 -8.46 -12.96 -12.88
C SER A 85 -7.20 -13.22 -12.07
N ALA A 86 -6.04 -13.34 -12.72
CA ALA A 86 -4.77 -13.53 -12.04
C ALA A 86 -4.39 -12.32 -11.17
N ASP A 87 -4.56 -11.10 -11.68
CA ASP A 87 -4.34 -9.85 -10.94
C ASP A 87 -5.24 -9.77 -9.70
N SER A 88 -6.54 -10.06 -9.87
CA SER A 88 -7.51 -10.08 -8.76
C SER A 88 -7.12 -11.08 -7.66
N ILE A 89 -6.67 -12.29 -8.04
CA ILE A 89 -6.24 -13.32 -7.09
C ILE A 89 -4.95 -12.89 -6.36
N ILE A 90 -4.00 -12.28 -7.07
CA ILE A 90 -2.76 -11.76 -6.47
C ILE A 90 -3.09 -10.71 -5.41
N ARG A 91 -3.92 -9.71 -5.76
CA ARG A 91 -4.35 -8.65 -4.84
C ARG A 91 -5.04 -9.20 -3.60
N LEU A 92 -5.97 -10.14 -3.79
CA LEU A 92 -6.67 -10.77 -2.68
C LEU A 92 -5.70 -11.53 -1.76
N ARG A 93 -4.78 -12.31 -2.33
CA ARG A 93 -3.79 -13.05 -1.54
C ARG A 93 -2.88 -12.11 -0.77
N PHE A 94 -2.44 -11.00 -1.36
CA PHE A 94 -1.67 -9.98 -0.66
C PHE A 94 -2.42 -9.38 0.52
N HIS A 95 -3.70 -9.03 0.33
CA HIS A 95 -4.54 -8.50 1.39
C HIS A 95 -4.71 -9.51 2.54
N LEU A 96 -4.96 -10.78 2.21
CA LEU A 96 -5.14 -11.85 3.18
C LEU A 96 -3.83 -12.27 3.87
N MET A 97 -2.66 -11.99 3.30
CA MET A 97 -1.37 -12.32 3.93
C MET A 97 -1.07 -11.49 5.18
N ASN A 98 -1.58 -10.25 5.23
CA ASN A 98 -1.39 -9.38 6.39
C ASN A 98 -2.48 -9.61 7.44
N ASN A 99 -3.73 -9.80 7.03
CA ASN A 99 -4.86 -9.88 7.94
C ASN A 99 -5.24 -11.33 8.32
N GLY A 100 -4.84 -12.32 7.52
CA GLY A 100 -5.28 -13.71 7.65
C GLY A 100 -6.67 -13.96 7.02
N CYS A 101 -7.02 -15.24 6.84
CA CYS A 101 -8.30 -15.63 6.24
C CYS A 101 -9.47 -15.64 7.24
N ILE A 102 -9.19 -15.69 8.54
CA ILE A 102 -10.19 -15.91 9.59
C ILE A 102 -10.85 -14.61 10.03
N SER A 103 -10.08 -13.51 10.06
CA SER A 103 -10.53 -12.18 10.48
C SER A 103 -11.04 -11.32 9.32
N PHE A 104 -11.09 -11.86 8.10
CA PHE A 104 -11.50 -11.10 6.92
C PHE A 104 -13.01 -10.85 6.96
N VAL A 105 -13.39 -9.63 7.37
CA VAL A 105 -14.78 -9.16 7.35
C VAL A 105 -15.05 -8.49 6.02
N LEU A 106 -16.00 -9.03 5.25
CA LEU A 106 -16.46 -8.39 4.02
C LEU A 106 -17.32 -7.17 4.36
N SER A 107 -17.08 -6.04 3.68
CA SER A 107 -17.97 -4.88 3.80
C SER A 107 -19.32 -5.16 3.12
N GLU A 108 -20.39 -4.56 3.64
CA GLU A 108 -21.74 -4.67 3.07
C GLU A 108 -21.77 -4.26 1.59
N ASN A 109 -20.93 -3.28 1.20
CA ASN A 109 -20.77 -2.86 -0.18
C ASN A 109 -20.27 -3.98 -1.10
N ILE A 110 -19.39 -4.85 -0.61
CA ILE A 110 -18.88 -6.00 -1.38
C ILE A 110 -19.94 -7.09 -1.47
N LEU A 111 -20.67 -7.34 -0.36
CA LEU A 111 -21.76 -8.31 -0.32
C LEU A 111 -22.89 -7.92 -1.28
N ASN A 112 -23.25 -6.64 -1.33
CA ASN A 112 -24.27 -6.13 -2.24
C ASN A 112 -23.89 -6.28 -3.73
N LYS A 113 -22.59 -6.33 -4.05
CA LYS A 113 -22.10 -6.62 -5.41
C LYS A 113 -22.17 -8.10 -5.76
N PHE A 114 -22.35 -8.99 -4.79
CA PHE A 114 -22.49 -10.43 -4.99
C PHE A 114 -23.95 -10.79 -5.31
N ASN A 115 -24.45 -10.25 -6.43
CA ASN A 115 -25.81 -10.45 -6.90
C ASN A 115 -25.83 -10.99 -8.35
N ALA A 116 -27.02 -11.21 -8.91
CA ALA A 116 -27.18 -11.78 -10.26
C ALA A 116 -26.45 -10.99 -11.37
N ASN A 117 -26.18 -9.70 -11.17
CA ASN A 117 -25.43 -8.88 -12.12
C ASN A 117 -23.95 -9.25 -12.22
N MET A 118 -23.41 -10.10 -11.33
CA MET A 118 -22.03 -10.59 -11.40
C MET A 118 -21.73 -11.34 -12.72
N TYR A 119 -22.76 -11.94 -13.33
CA TYR A 119 -22.63 -12.67 -14.59
C TYR A 119 -22.91 -11.81 -15.83
N ASN A 120 -23.38 -10.58 -15.65
CA ASN A 120 -23.53 -9.63 -16.75
C ASN A 120 -22.14 -9.10 -17.09
N THR A 121 -21.49 -9.72 -18.08
CA THR A 121 -20.22 -9.27 -18.63
C THR A 121 -20.41 -7.90 -19.29
N ASN A 122 -20.22 -6.82 -18.52
CA ASN A 122 -20.20 -5.46 -19.06
C ASN A 122 -19.05 -5.35 -20.07
N LYS A 123 -19.40 -5.31 -21.35
CA LYS A 123 -18.51 -5.04 -22.49
C LYS A 123 -17.72 -3.74 -22.31
N GLU A 124 -18.32 -2.77 -21.62
CA GLU A 124 -17.83 -1.40 -21.44
C GLU A 124 -16.47 -1.31 -20.73
N ASN A 125 -16.21 -2.13 -19.70
CA ASN A 125 -14.94 -2.09 -18.97
C ASN A 125 -13.77 -2.69 -19.78
N ARG A 126 -14.03 -3.48 -20.82
CA ARG A 126 -12.96 -4.04 -21.67
C ARG A 126 -12.39 -2.98 -22.60
N GLU A 127 -13.25 -2.12 -23.13
CA GLU A 127 -12.90 -1.08 -24.09
C GLU A 127 -12.08 0.04 -23.44
N GLU A 128 -12.42 0.46 -22.21
CA GLU A 128 -11.64 1.45 -21.46
C GLU A 128 -10.25 0.94 -21.07
N ASN A 129 -10.13 -0.32 -20.65
CA ASN A 129 -8.84 -0.91 -20.29
C ASN A 129 -7.94 -1.15 -21.52
N GLU A 130 -8.52 -1.51 -22.67
CA GLU A 130 -7.78 -1.59 -23.94
C GLU A 130 -7.34 -0.20 -24.43
N ALA A 131 -8.17 0.84 -24.27
CA ALA A 131 -7.79 2.21 -24.59
C ALA A 131 -6.61 2.70 -23.72
N ILE A 132 -6.64 2.43 -22.42
CA ILE A 132 -5.54 2.79 -21.51
C ILE A 132 -4.26 2.03 -21.86
N LEU A 133 -4.33 0.74 -22.17
CA LEU A 133 -3.17 -0.07 -22.59
C LEU A 133 -2.57 0.42 -23.91
N ASN A 134 -3.40 0.86 -24.86
CA ASN A 134 -2.94 1.42 -26.12
C ASN A 134 -2.21 2.76 -25.92
N ILE A 135 -2.73 3.62 -25.04
CA ILE A 135 -2.06 4.88 -24.67
C ILE A 135 -0.68 4.62 -24.05
N PHE A 136 -0.56 3.63 -23.16
CA PHE A 136 0.74 3.27 -22.58
C PHE A 136 1.71 2.65 -23.60
N ALA A 137 1.22 1.96 -24.62
CA ALA A 137 2.06 1.42 -25.70
C ALA A 137 2.58 2.52 -26.62
N GLU A 138 1.78 3.56 -26.89
CA GLU A 138 2.17 4.72 -27.70
C GLU A 138 3.19 5.63 -27.00
N ILE A 139 3.15 5.73 -25.67
CA ILE A 139 4.11 6.54 -24.89
C ILE A 139 5.52 5.90 -24.83
N ASN A 140 5.61 4.58 -25.03
CA ASN A 140 6.86 3.82 -24.90
C ASN A 140 7.50 3.44 -26.27
N ASN A 141 7.07 4.08 -27.35
CA ASN A 141 7.61 3.93 -28.71
C ASN A 141 8.09 5.28 -29.25
#